data_AF-S4RGY9-F1
#
_entry.id   AF-S4RGY9-F1
#
_cell.length_a   1.000
_cell.length_b   1.000
_cell.length_c   1.000
_cell.angle_alpha   90.00
_cell.angle_beta   90.00
_cell.angle_gamma   90.00
#
_symmetry.space_group_name_H-M   'P 1'
#
loop_
_entity.id
_entity.type
_entity.pdbx_description
1 polymer ?
#
loop_
_entity_poly.entity_id
_entity_poly.type
_entity_poly.pdbx_seq_one_letter_code
_entity_poly.pdbx_strand_id
1 'polypeptide(L)'
;ISNVPHGPSAKFLVQNVHTMAELKLTGNCLKGSRPLLSFDPTFDTVPHYAILKELFTQTFATPHYHPKSQPFVDHVLSFSIADHRIWIRNFQIVEEDGQLVEMGPRFVLQLIRLFQGSFGGPTLYENTHYLSPNTVRPALPL
;
A
#
# COMPACT_ATOMS: atom_id res chain seq x y z
N ILE A 1 6.65 -2.23 -7.53
CA ILE A 1 7.11 -3.19 -6.49
C ILE A 1 7.44 -4.50 -7.19
N SER A 2 8.58 -5.13 -6.87
CA SER A 2 9.05 -6.35 -7.53
C SER A 2 9.73 -7.26 -6.52
N ASN A 3 9.55 -8.57 -6.66
CA ASN A 3 10.43 -9.54 -6.02
C ASN A 3 11.63 -9.80 -6.94
N VAL A 4 12.84 -9.46 -6.49
CA VAL A 4 14.05 -9.48 -7.32
C VAL A 4 14.86 -10.75 -7.03
N PRO A 5 15.42 -11.43 -8.04
CA PRO A 5 15.47 -11.05 -9.47
C PRO A 5 14.36 -11.65 -10.34
N HIS A 6 13.52 -12.53 -9.80
CA HIS A 6 12.67 -13.41 -10.63
C HIS A 6 11.27 -12.89 -10.90
N GLY A 7 10.76 -11.93 -10.11
CA GLY A 7 9.38 -11.46 -10.16
C GLY A 7 8.47 -12.18 -9.16
N PRO A 8 7.16 -11.87 -9.16
CA PRO A 8 6.49 -10.96 -10.09
C PRO A 8 6.80 -9.48 -9.80
N SER A 9 6.36 -8.60 -10.71
CA SER A 9 6.44 -7.16 -10.53
C SER A 9 5.14 -6.45 -10.86
N ALA A 10 4.78 -5.47 -10.03
CA ALA A 10 3.58 -4.67 -10.14
C ALA A 10 3.91 -3.18 -10.33
N LYS A 11 3.27 -2.57 -11.33
CA LYS A 11 3.35 -1.14 -11.64
C LYS A 11 2.08 -0.44 -11.19
N PHE A 12 2.24 0.68 -10.49
CA PHE A 12 1.13 1.46 -9.94
C PHE A 12 1.19 2.91 -10.38
N LEU A 13 0.03 3.54 -10.52
CA LEU A 13 -0.12 4.99 -10.43
C LEU A 13 -0.35 5.34 -8.96
N VAL A 14 0.42 6.29 -8.44
CA VAL A 14 0.27 6.81 -7.07
C VAL A 14 -0.55 8.10 -7.11
N GLN A 15 -1.57 8.20 -6.26
CA GLN A 15 -2.48 9.35 -6.17
C GLN A 15 -2.77 9.70 -4.71
N ASN A 16 -3.36 10.88 -4.48
CA ASN A 16 -3.84 11.34 -3.17
C ASN A 16 -2.79 11.17 -2.06
N VAL A 17 -1.56 11.60 -2.33
CA VAL A 17 -0.44 11.50 -1.39
C VAL A 17 -0.59 12.59 -0.34
N HIS A 18 -0.71 12.17 0.91
CA HIS A 18 -0.75 13.00 2.09
C HIS A 18 0.39 12.60 3.03
N THR A 19 1.23 13.55 3.42
CA THR A 19 2.42 13.28 4.25
C THR A 19 2.12 13.46 5.73
N MET A 20 2.98 12.94 6.61
CA MET A 20 2.83 13.09 8.07
C MET A 20 2.85 14.56 8.55
N ALA A 21 3.31 15.50 7.71
CA ALA A 21 3.33 16.93 8.04
C ALA A 21 1.95 17.60 7.88
N GLU A 22 0.93 16.88 7.40
CA GLU A 22 -0.40 17.44 7.24
C GLU A 22 -1.12 17.64 8.58
N LEU A 23 -1.74 18.81 8.74
CA LEU A 23 -2.34 19.27 9.99
C LEU A 23 -3.35 18.30 10.62
N LYS A 24 -4.01 17.46 9.80
CA LYS A 24 -5.05 16.53 10.26
C LYS A 24 -4.51 15.14 10.64
N LEU A 25 -3.22 14.89 10.49
CA LEU A 25 -2.58 13.61 10.79
C LEU A 25 -1.76 13.73 12.08
N THR A 26 -2.45 13.62 13.21
CA THR A 26 -1.89 13.92 14.54
C THR A 26 -1.28 12.71 15.25
N GLY A 27 -1.43 11.51 14.69
CA GLY A 27 -0.85 10.29 15.27
C GLY A 27 0.68 10.27 15.20
N ASN A 28 1.30 9.40 15.98
CA ASN A 28 2.74 9.15 15.96
C ASN A 28 3.05 7.67 16.25
N CYS A 29 4.19 7.16 15.81
CA CYS A 29 4.65 5.82 16.13
C CYS A 29 6.17 5.80 16.33
N LEU A 30 6.65 4.82 17.09
CA LEU A 30 8.05 4.56 17.32
C LEU A 30 8.73 4.20 16.00
N LYS A 31 9.88 4.83 15.75
CA LYS A 31 10.72 4.46 14.62
C LYS A 31 11.24 3.03 14.82
N GLY A 32 10.89 2.14 13.90
CA GLY A 32 11.32 0.74 13.93
C GLY A 32 10.41 -0.19 14.73
N SER A 33 9.27 0.28 15.24
CA SER A 33 8.20 -0.63 15.64
C SER A 33 7.67 -1.40 14.44
N ARG A 34 7.05 -2.54 14.71
CA ARG A 34 6.58 -3.45 13.67
C ARG A 34 5.10 -3.16 13.39
N PRO A 35 4.71 -2.76 12.16
CA PRO A 35 3.31 -2.54 11.84
C PRO A 35 2.51 -3.83 11.88
N LEU A 36 1.27 -3.75 12.33
CA LEU A 36 0.25 -4.71 11.91
C LEU A 36 -0.19 -4.37 10.50
N LEU A 37 -0.22 -5.36 9.61
CA LEU A 37 -0.77 -5.19 8.27
C LEU A 37 -2.22 -5.65 8.28
N SER A 38 -3.14 -4.73 7.99
CA SER A 38 -4.56 -5.01 7.89
C SER A 38 -4.98 -4.98 6.42
N PHE A 39 -5.41 -6.12 5.89
CA PHE A 39 -5.86 -6.24 4.50
C PHE A 39 -7.36 -6.43 4.44
N ASP A 40 -8.01 -5.69 3.56
CA ASP A 40 -9.39 -5.92 3.16
C ASP A 40 -9.59 -7.38 2.66
N PRO A 41 -10.66 -8.08 3.07
CA PRO A 41 -10.95 -9.44 2.60
C PRO A 41 -10.99 -9.58 1.08
N THR A 42 -11.29 -8.50 0.35
CA THR A 42 -11.29 -8.45 -1.12
C THR A 42 -9.93 -8.88 -1.71
N PHE A 43 -8.82 -8.70 -0.97
CA PHE A 43 -7.51 -9.18 -1.43
C PHE A 43 -7.43 -10.69 -1.63
N ASP A 44 -8.25 -11.46 -0.92
CA ASP A 44 -8.28 -12.93 -1.02
C ASP A 44 -9.30 -13.42 -2.08
N THR A 45 -10.07 -12.50 -2.68
CA THR A 45 -11.15 -12.86 -3.62
C THR A 45 -10.71 -12.86 -5.08
N VAL A 46 -9.72 -12.04 -5.46
CA VAL A 46 -9.28 -11.89 -6.86
C VAL A 46 -7.78 -12.18 -6.99
N PRO A 47 -7.34 -13.00 -7.98
CA PRO A 47 -5.95 -13.46 -8.06
C PRO A 47 -4.90 -12.35 -8.10
N HIS A 48 -5.16 -11.27 -8.84
CA HIS A 48 -4.20 -10.18 -8.92
C HIS A 48 -4.05 -9.46 -7.57
N TYR A 49 -5.12 -9.32 -6.79
CA TYR A 49 -5.03 -8.76 -5.44
C TYR A 49 -4.34 -9.73 -4.48
N ALA A 50 -4.56 -11.04 -4.58
CA ALA A 50 -3.84 -12.02 -3.75
C ALA A 50 -2.32 -11.93 -3.95
N ILE A 51 -1.86 -11.79 -5.20
CA ILE A 51 -0.44 -11.55 -5.51
C ILE A 51 0.04 -10.22 -4.92
N LEU A 52 -0.77 -9.16 -5.01
CA LEU A 52 -0.43 -7.87 -4.40
C LEU A 52 -0.35 -7.94 -2.88
N LYS A 53 -1.23 -8.68 -2.21
CA LYS A 53 -1.22 -8.90 -0.75
C LYS A 53 0.10 -9.50 -0.31
N GLU A 54 0.59 -10.51 -1.04
CA GLU A 54 1.88 -11.14 -0.76
C GLU A 54 3.05 -10.17 -0.99
N LEU A 55 3.07 -9.48 -2.13
CA LEU A 55 4.10 -8.46 -2.42
C LEU A 55 4.12 -7.34 -1.37
N PHE A 56 2.95 -6.86 -0.95
CA PHE A 56 2.84 -5.83 0.09
C PHE A 56 3.25 -6.34 1.46
N THR A 57 2.91 -7.59 1.80
CA THR A 57 3.35 -8.21 3.05
C THR A 57 4.89 -8.23 3.11
N GLN A 58 5.55 -8.70 2.05
CA GLN A 58 7.02 -8.73 2.01
C GLN A 58 7.66 -7.32 1.99
N THR A 59 6.97 -6.33 1.43
CA THR A 59 7.49 -4.96 1.30
C THR A 59 7.31 -4.13 2.58
N PHE A 60 6.15 -4.26 3.24
CA PHE A 60 5.75 -3.38 4.33
C PHE A 60 5.80 -4.06 5.71
N ALA A 61 5.88 -5.38 5.80
CA ALA A 61 6.11 -6.05 7.07
C ALA A 61 7.55 -5.83 7.55
N THR A 62 7.75 -5.95 8.85
CA THR A 62 9.10 -6.03 9.43
C THR A 62 9.51 -7.49 9.55
N PRO A 63 10.63 -7.92 8.92
CA PRO A 63 11.12 -9.29 9.04
C PRO A 63 11.36 -9.69 10.50
N HIS A 64 11.19 -10.98 10.78
CA HIS A 64 11.48 -11.51 12.11
C HIS A 64 12.96 -11.28 12.46
N TYR A 65 13.22 -10.83 13.68
CA TYR A 65 14.56 -10.46 14.17
C TYR A 65 15.31 -9.43 13.31
N HIS A 66 14.61 -8.52 12.63
CA HIS A 66 15.28 -7.41 11.96
C HIS A 66 16.11 -6.60 12.99
N PRO A 67 17.41 -6.32 12.74
CA PRO A 67 18.32 -5.79 13.76
C PRO A 67 17.96 -4.40 14.29
N LYS A 68 17.11 -3.66 13.56
CA LYS A 68 16.59 -2.35 13.96
C LYS A 68 15.14 -2.39 14.45
N SER A 69 14.55 -3.58 14.55
CA SER A 69 13.17 -3.73 15.02
C SER A 69 13.08 -3.50 16.53
N GLN A 70 12.05 -2.78 16.94
CA GLN A 70 11.66 -2.62 18.33
C GLN A 70 10.62 -3.70 18.69
N PRO A 71 10.52 -4.11 19.96
CA PRO A 71 9.60 -5.17 20.38
C PRO A 71 8.13 -4.75 20.32
N PHE A 72 7.85 -3.44 20.33
CA PHE A 72 6.49 -2.90 20.42
C PHE A 72 5.76 -2.86 19.07
N VAL A 73 4.43 -2.98 19.17
CA VAL A 73 3.48 -2.85 18.06
C VAL A 73 2.55 -1.71 18.42
N ASP A 74 2.73 -0.56 17.78
CA ASP A 74 2.05 0.69 18.12
C ASP A 74 1.36 1.35 16.92
N HIS A 75 1.37 0.69 15.76
CA HIS A 75 0.68 1.18 14.58
C HIS A 75 0.19 0.07 13.64
N VAL A 76 -0.79 0.42 12.82
CA VAL A 76 -1.42 -0.42 11.81
C VAL A 76 -1.28 0.26 10.45
N LEU A 77 -0.79 -0.50 9.47
CA LEU A 77 -0.86 -0.14 8.06
C LEU A 77 -2.06 -0.85 7.43
N SER A 78 -3.08 -0.08 7.07
CA SER A 78 -4.33 -0.57 6.49
C SER A 78 -4.31 -0.49 4.98
N PHE A 79 -4.71 -1.58 4.32
CA PHE A 79 -4.86 -1.71 2.88
C PHE A 79 -6.33 -2.01 2.56
N SER A 80 -7.03 -1.01 2.02
CA SER A 80 -8.46 -1.13 1.69
C SER A 80 -8.68 -0.98 0.19
N ILE A 81 -9.63 -1.73 -0.37
CA ILE A 81 -9.96 -1.64 -1.80
C ILE A 81 -11.27 -0.86 -1.95
N ALA A 82 -11.20 0.27 -2.66
CA ALA A 82 -12.38 1.05 -3.04
C ALA A 82 -12.19 1.63 -4.43
N ASP A 83 -13.22 1.57 -5.27
CA ASP A 83 -13.20 2.01 -6.67
C ASP A 83 -12.03 1.43 -7.49
N HIS A 84 -11.72 0.14 -7.29
CA HIS A 84 -10.61 -0.56 -7.95
C HIS A 84 -9.22 0.03 -7.63
N ARG A 85 -9.12 0.79 -6.54
CA ARG A 85 -7.88 1.39 -6.04
C ARG A 85 -7.60 0.92 -4.62
N ILE A 86 -6.32 0.83 -4.30
CA ILE A 86 -5.83 0.38 -3.01
C ILE A 86 -5.48 1.61 -2.19
N TRP A 87 -6.24 1.85 -1.14
CA TRP A 87 -5.99 2.91 -0.17
C TRP A 87 -5.05 2.39 0.90
N ILE A 88 -3.94 3.10 1.10
CA ILE A 88 -2.96 2.80 2.14
C ILE A 88 -3.03 3.92 3.17
N ARG A 89 -3.32 3.54 4.43
CA ARG A 89 -3.46 4.46 5.56
C ARG A 89 -2.69 3.93 6.76
N ASN A 90 -2.07 4.84 7.51
CA ASN A 90 -1.28 4.52 8.68
C ASN A 90 -1.93 5.08 9.94
N PHE A 91 -2.15 4.22 10.93
CA PHE A 91 -2.82 4.56 12.18
C PHE A 91 -1.94 4.19 13.37
N GLN A 92 -1.78 5.11 14.30
CA GLN A 92 -1.30 4.82 15.64
C GLN A 92 -2.36 4.04 16.43
N ILE A 93 -1.92 3.06 17.22
CA ILE A 93 -2.74 2.38 18.23
C ILE A 93 -2.57 3.15 19.54
N VAL A 94 -3.67 3.68 20.07
CA VAL A 94 -3.68 4.37 21.37
C VAL A 94 -3.95 3.34 22.46
N GLU A 95 -2.96 3.12 23.35
CA GLU A 95 -2.95 2.02 24.33
C GLU A 95 -4.11 2.06 25.33
N GLU A 96 -4.61 3.25 25.69
CA GLU A 96 -5.65 3.40 26.72
C GLU A 96 -6.99 2.76 26.33
N ASP A 97 -7.40 2.90 25.06
CA ASP A 97 -8.75 2.52 24.60
C ASP A 97 -8.76 1.66 23.32
N GLY A 98 -7.58 1.33 22.76
CA GLY A 98 -7.47 0.66 21.46
C GLY A 98 -7.95 1.50 20.27
N GLN A 99 -8.12 2.81 20.47
CA GLN A 99 -8.50 3.73 19.42
C GLN A 99 -7.39 3.89 18.39
N LEU A 100 -7.78 4.21 17.15
CA LEU A 100 -6.86 4.43 16.04
C LEU A 100 -6.82 5.91 15.66
N VAL A 101 -5.62 6.49 15.67
CA VAL A 101 -5.39 7.89 15.27
C VAL A 101 -4.55 7.92 14.00
N GLU A 102 -5.01 8.62 12.96
CA GLU A 102 -4.29 8.67 11.68
C GLU A 102 -3.00 9.50 11.80
N MET A 103 -1.90 8.96 11.30
CA MET A 103 -0.55 9.56 11.36
C MET A 103 0.03 9.88 9.97
N GLY A 104 -0.35 9.08 8.96
CA GLY A 104 0.24 9.15 7.63
C GLY A 104 1.59 8.43 7.49
N PRO A 105 2.16 8.40 6.27
CA PRO A 105 1.57 8.92 5.04
C PRO A 105 0.30 8.15 4.63
N ARG A 106 -0.60 8.83 3.93
CA ARG A 106 -1.77 8.24 3.27
C ARG A 106 -1.63 8.41 1.78
N PHE A 107 -1.89 7.37 1.02
CA PHE A 107 -1.86 7.45 -0.44
C PHE A 107 -2.70 6.35 -1.07
N VAL A 108 -2.96 6.50 -2.37
CA VAL A 108 -3.77 5.59 -3.15
C VAL A 108 -2.92 5.01 -4.26
N LEU A 109 -2.97 3.69 -4.41
CA LEU A 109 -2.34 2.96 -5.51
C LEU A 109 -3.42 2.46 -6.46
N GLN A 110 -3.32 2.85 -7.73
CA GLN A 110 -4.07 2.23 -8.81
C GLN A 110 -3.14 1.27 -9.56
N LEU A 111 -3.45 -0.02 -9.54
CA LEU A 111 -2.70 -1.03 -10.30
C LEU A 111 -2.78 -0.68 -11.79
N ILE A 112 -1.65 -0.60 -12.48
CA ILE A 112 -1.59 -0.40 -13.93
C ILE A 112 -1.47 -1.77 -14.59
N ARG A 113 -0.43 -2.52 -14.19
CA ARG A 113 -0.07 -3.80 -14.80
C ARG A 113 0.73 -4.67 -13.83
N LEU A 114 0.54 -5.98 -13.94
CA LEU A 114 1.32 -7.01 -13.25
C LEU A 114 2.08 -7.84 -14.29
N PHE A 115 3.37 -8.05 -14.04
CA PHE A 115 4.24 -8.86 -14.90
C PHE A 115 4.74 -10.09 -14.15
N GLN A 116 4.97 -11.17 -14.89
CA GLN A 116 5.49 -12.42 -14.34
C GLN A 116 6.94 -12.27 -13.84
N GLY A 117 7.77 -11.52 -14.58
CA GLY A 117 9.17 -11.31 -14.24
C GLY A 117 9.40 -10.05 -13.39
N SER A 118 10.65 -9.87 -12.96
CA SER A 118 11.08 -8.64 -12.31
C SER A 118 11.27 -7.53 -13.36
N PHE A 119 10.45 -6.48 -13.28
CA PHE A 119 10.45 -5.32 -14.18
C PHE A 119 10.22 -5.65 -15.67
N GLY A 120 9.65 -6.83 -15.98
CA GLY A 120 9.40 -7.27 -17.35
C GLY A 120 8.80 -8.67 -17.43
N GLY A 121 8.86 -9.27 -18.62
CA GLY A 121 8.24 -10.57 -18.90
C GLY A 121 6.76 -10.48 -19.28
N PRO A 122 6.08 -11.63 -19.43
CA PRO A 122 4.67 -11.68 -19.79
C PRO A 122 3.77 -10.90 -18.83
N THR A 123 2.74 -10.26 -19.38
CA THR A 123 1.73 -9.55 -18.59
C THR A 123 0.77 -10.57 -17.99
N LEU A 124 0.69 -10.60 -16.66
CA LEU A 124 -0.24 -11.46 -15.92
C LEU A 124 -1.60 -10.78 -15.71
N TYR A 125 -1.61 -9.45 -15.60
CA TYR A 125 -2.82 -8.66 -15.42
C TYR A 125 -2.63 -7.25 -15.94
N GLU A 126 -3.65 -6.71 -16.59
CA GLU A 126 -3.74 -5.33 -17.05
C GLU A 126 -5.06 -4.71 -16.55
N ASN A 127 -4.97 -3.55 -15.92
CA ASN A 127 -6.15 -2.90 -15.35
C ASN A 127 -6.92 -2.10 -16.42
N THR A 128 -8.12 -2.56 -16.77
CA THR A 128 -9.02 -1.87 -17.70
C THR A 128 -9.57 -0.55 -17.16
N HIS A 129 -9.58 -0.36 -15.84
CA HIS A 129 -10.05 0.87 -15.18
C HIS A 129 -8.95 1.93 -15.05
N TYR A 130 -7.72 1.63 -15.44
CA TYR A 130 -6.63 2.60 -15.41
C TYR A 130 -6.68 3.52 -16.63
N LEU A 131 -6.74 4.82 -16.38
CA LEU A 131 -6.56 5.86 -17.38
C LEU A 131 -5.28 6.63 -17.08
N SER A 132 -4.43 6.80 -18.10
CA SER A 132 -3.18 7.53 -17.91
C SER A 132 -3.48 9.01 -17.63
N PRO A 133 -2.77 9.65 -16.66
CA PRO A 133 -2.95 11.08 -16.42
C PRO A 133 -2.67 11.96 -17.65
N ASN A 134 -1.87 11.48 -18.59
CA ASN A 134 -1.60 12.19 -19.85
C ASN A 134 -2.81 12.18 -20.79
N THR A 135 -3.66 11.16 -20.70
CA THR A 135 -4.89 11.05 -21.48
C THR A 135 -6.03 11.84 -20.83
N VAL A 136 -6.09 11.89 -19.50
CA VAL A 136 -7.15 12.60 -18.76
C VAL A 136 -6.97 14.12 -18.80
N ARG A 137 -5.74 14.62 -18.64
CA ARG A 137 -5.46 16.07 -18.55
C ARG A 137 -6.02 16.90 -19.71
N PRO A 138 -5.90 16.50 -20.98
CA PRO A 138 -6.46 17.25 -22.11
C PRO A 138 -8.00 17.26 -22.16
N ALA A 139 -8.66 16.32 -21.48
CA ALA A 139 -10.11 16.18 -21.49
C ALA A 139 -10.80 16.99 -20.36
N LEU A 140 -10.03 17.56 -19.43
CA LEU A 140 -10.57 18.40 -18.37
C LEU A 140 -10.81 19.82 -18.90
N PRO A 141 -12.03 20.38 -18.76
CA PRO A 141 -12.26 21.79 -19.01
C PRO A 141 -11.44 22.62 -18.01
N LEU A 142 -10.94 23.78 -18.48
CA LEU A 142 -10.22 24.77 -17.66
C LEU A 142 -11.09 25.32 -16.54
#